data_AF-A0A160VA11-F1
#
_entry.id   AF-A0A160VA11-F1
#
_cell.length_a   1.000
_cell.length_b   1.000
_cell.length_c   1.000
_cell.angle_alpha   90.00
_cell.angle_beta   90.00
_cell.angle_gamma   90.00
#
_symmetry.space_group_name_H-M   'P 1'
#
loop_
_entity.id
_entity.type
_entity.pdbx_description
1 polymer ?
#
loop_
_entity_poly.entity_id
_entity_poly.type
_entity_poly.pdbx_seq_one_letter_code
_entity_poly.pdbx_strand_id
1 'polypeptide(L)'
;MPPEFLSERGEANFTAFCRDAKPLGDMRRVVVAAEGATRHFGVEGITADDLAWLFDLAEWRRPGNFTQTLRNAARSKFGWLERIPGRPGRYATTALGRSKTLPNS
;
A
#
# COMPACT_ATOMS: atom_id res chain seq x y z
N MET A 1 -14.00 -0.17 -0.55
CA MET A 1 -13.22 -0.08 -1.78
C MET A 1 -13.63 1.17 -2.54
N PRO A 2 -12.70 2.07 -2.90
CA PRO A 2 -12.98 3.32 -3.60
C PRO A 2 -13.35 3.08 -5.08
N PRO A 3 -14.23 3.90 -5.69
CA PRO A 3 -14.61 3.74 -7.10
C PRO A 3 -13.42 3.89 -8.07
N GLU A 4 -12.35 4.56 -7.67
CA GLU A 4 -11.12 4.73 -8.44
C GLU A 4 -10.44 3.39 -8.76
N PHE A 5 -10.66 2.36 -7.93
CA PHE A 5 -10.13 1.01 -8.15
C PHE A 5 -10.80 0.27 -9.32
N LEU A 6 -11.89 0.79 -9.89
CA LEU A 6 -12.57 0.19 -11.04
C LEU A 6 -11.87 0.49 -12.40
N SER A 7 -10.70 1.13 -12.38
CA SER A 7 -9.95 1.46 -13.59
C SER A 7 -9.13 0.28 -14.09
N GLU A 8 -9.49 -0.31 -15.23
CA GLU A 8 -8.70 -1.38 -15.89
C GLU A 8 -7.24 -0.97 -16.14
N ARG A 9 -7.02 0.29 -16.55
CA ARG A 9 -5.66 0.84 -16.72
C ARG A 9 -4.94 0.96 -15.38
N GLY A 10 -5.63 1.37 -14.33
CA GLY A 10 -5.11 1.43 -12.97
C GLY A 10 -4.66 0.04 -12.49
N GLU A 11 -5.50 -0.97 -12.71
CA GLU A 11 -5.21 -2.37 -12.35
C GLU A 11 -3.96 -2.89 -13.05
N ALA A 12 -3.88 -2.77 -14.38
CA ALA A 12 -2.72 -3.23 -15.14
C ALA A 12 -1.41 -2.54 -14.70
N ASN A 13 -1.46 -1.23 -14.48
CA ASN A 13 -0.30 -0.46 -14.04
C ASN A 13 0.11 -0.84 -12.60
N PHE A 14 -0.87 -1.02 -11.71
CA PHE A 14 -0.63 -1.43 -10.33
C PHE A 14 0.01 -2.82 -10.27
N THR A 15 -0.50 -3.80 -11.01
CA THR A 15 0.08 -5.15 -11.05
C THR A 15 1.50 -5.13 -11.61
N ALA A 16 1.77 -4.34 -12.67
CA ALA A 16 3.12 -4.17 -13.20
C ALA A 16 4.07 -3.53 -12.17
N PHE A 17 3.62 -2.48 -11.48
CA PHE A 17 4.35 -1.83 -10.41
C PHE A 17 4.69 -2.78 -9.25
N CYS A 18 3.72 -3.57 -8.79
CA CYS A 18 3.92 -4.58 -7.75
C CYS A 18 4.94 -5.65 -8.17
N ARG A 19 4.91 -6.08 -9.44
CA ARG A 19 5.86 -7.05 -10.00
C ARG A 19 7.29 -6.52 -10.10
N ASP A 20 7.45 -5.23 -10.37
CA ASP A 20 8.77 -4.58 -10.41
C ASP A 20 9.34 -4.37 -8.99
N ALA A 21 8.51 -3.89 -8.06
CA ALA A 21 8.93 -3.61 -6.68
C ALA A 21 9.35 -4.87 -5.90
N LYS A 22 8.78 -6.05 -6.22
CA LYS A 22 9.09 -7.36 -5.59
C LYS A 22 9.22 -7.31 -4.05
N PRO A 23 8.25 -6.74 -3.32
CA PRO A 23 8.39 -6.55 -1.88
C PRO A 23 8.44 -7.88 -1.11
N LEU A 24 9.45 -8.00 -0.24
CA LEU A 24 9.60 -9.14 0.68
C LEU A 24 9.04 -8.82 2.07
N GLY A 25 8.04 -9.58 2.48
CA GLY A 25 7.39 -9.47 3.79
C GLY A 25 6.19 -8.50 3.81
N ASP A 26 5.24 -8.79 4.70
CA ASP A 26 3.92 -8.14 4.70
C ASP A 26 3.99 -6.63 4.92
N MET A 27 4.89 -6.17 5.78
CA MET A 27 5.08 -4.73 6.00
C MET A 27 5.56 -4.00 4.74
N ARG A 28 6.42 -4.63 3.92
CA ARG A 28 6.85 -4.02 2.66
C ARG A 28 5.71 -4.04 1.64
N ARG A 29 4.97 -5.14 1.57
CA ARG A 29 3.80 -5.27 0.69
C ARG A 29 2.74 -4.22 0.95
N VAL A 30 2.41 -3.91 2.22
CA VAL A 30 1.42 -2.85 2.51
C VAL A 30 1.93 -1.46 2.12
N VAL A 31 3.23 -1.20 2.21
CA VAL A 31 3.83 0.08 1.79
C VAL A 31 3.80 0.21 0.26
N VAL A 32 4.16 -0.86 -0.45
CA VAL A 32 4.06 -0.90 -1.92
C VAL A 32 2.60 -0.76 -2.36
N ALA A 33 1.67 -1.46 -1.71
CA ALA A 33 0.24 -1.34 -2.01
C ALA A 33 -0.28 0.09 -1.79
N ALA A 34 0.11 0.74 -0.68
CA ALA A 34 -0.25 2.13 -0.40
C ALA A 34 0.29 3.10 -1.47
N GLU A 35 1.57 2.97 -1.84
CA GLU A 35 2.16 3.81 -2.87
C GLU A 35 1.53 3.55 -4.25
N GLY A 36 1.34 2.29 -4.61
CA GLY A 36 0.71 1.91 -5.88
C GLY A 36 -0.74 2.41 -5.96
N ALA A 37 -1.49 2.37 -4.86
CA ALA A 37 -2.83 2.94 -4.77
C ALA A 37 -2.84 4.44 -5.12
N THR A 38 -1.89 5.19 -4.58
CA THR A 38 -1.75 6.62 -4.88
C THR A 38 -1.30 6.86 -6.32
N ARG A 39 -0.30 6.14 -6.84
CA ARG A 39 0.26 6.37 -8.19
C ARG A 39 -0.68 5.98 -9.33
N HIS A 40 -1.41 4.88 -9.17
CA HIS A 40 -2.11 4.25 -10.30
C HIS A 40 -3.63 4.38 -10.22
N PHE A 41 -4.17 4.74 -9.04
CA PHE A 41 -5.59 4.99 -8.86
C PHE A 41 -5.89 6.38 -8.28
N GLY A 42 -4.88 7.17 -7.90
CA GLY A 42 -5.09 8.48 -7.29
C GLY A 42 -5.67 8.43 -5.87
N VAL A 43 -5.66 7.25 -5.23
CA VAL A 43 -6.23 7.08 -3.90
C VAL A 43 -5.24 7.59 -2.84
N GLU A 44 -5.66 8.62 -2.11
CA GLU A 44 -4.88 9.22 -1.05
C GLU A 44 -4.96 8.39 0.24
N GLY A 45 -3.96 7.53 0.40
CA GLY A 45 -3.82 6.59 1.50
C GLY A 45 -4.84 5.45 1.49
N ILE A 46 -4.54 4.39 2.22
CA ILE A 46 -5.29 3.12 2.18
C ILE A 46 -5.79 2.72 3.57
N THR A 47 -6.90 2.00 3.59
CA THR A 47 -7.43 1.33 4.78
C THR A 47 -7.12 -0.17 4.76
N ALA A 48 -7.47 -0.88 5.84
CA ALA A 48 -7.35 -2.33 5.89
C ALA A 48 -8.26 -3.05 4.87
N ASP A 49 -9.41 -2.47 4.54
CA ASP A 49 -10.36 -3.04 3.58
C ASP A 49 -9.84 -2.87 2.14
N ASP A 50 -9.22 -1.73 1.85
CA ASP A 50 -8.60 -1.48 0.53
C ASP A 50 -7.46 -2.48 0.27
N LEU A 51 -6.70 -2.83 1.31
CA LEU A 51 -5.60 -3.78 1.21
C LEU A 51 -6.03 -5.19 0.83
N ALA A 52 -7.23 -5.64 1.20
CA ALA A 52 -7.70 -6.96 0.82
C ALA A 52 -7.77 -7.10 -0.70
N TRP A 53 -8.37 -6.10 -1.37
CA TRP A 53 -8.47 -6.06 -2.82
C TRP A 53 -7.11 -5.86 -3.50
N LEU A 54 -6.29 -4.92 -3.00
CA LEU A 54 -4.96 -4.65 -3.56
C LEU A 54 -4.03 -5.86 -3.47
N PHE A 55 -4.12 -6.65 -2.40
CA PHE A 55 -3.34 -7.88 -2.25
C PHE A 55 -3.79 -8.98 -3.20
N ASP A 56 -5.11 -9.13 -3.40
CA ASP A 56 -5.63 -10.09 -4.37
C ASP A 56 -5.17 -9.73 -5.79
N LEU A 57 -5.27 -8.45 -6.16
CA LEU A 57 -4.84 -7.96 -7.47
C LEU A 57 -3.32 -8.12 -7.70
N ALA A 58 -2.51 -8.00 -6.64
CA ALA A 58 -1.08 -8.26 -6.69
C ALA A 58 -0.70 -9.74 -6.53
N GLU A 59 -1.68 -10.63 -6.40
CA GLU A 59 -1.50 -12.07 -6.14
C GLU A 59 -0.63 -12.36 -4.91
N TRP A 60 -0.72 -11.52 -3.88
CA TRP A 60 0.04 -11.68 -2.65
C TRP A 60 -0.79 -12.39 -1.59
N ARG A 61 -0.13 -13.30 -0.86
CA ARG A 61 -0.72 -13.85 0.37
C ARG A 61 -1.04 -12.71 1.35
N ARG A 62 -2.29 -12.67 1.80
CA ARG A 62 -2.75 -11.72 2.82
C ARG A 62 -2.05 -11.99 4.17
N PRO A 63 -1.65 -10.95 4.92
CA PRO A 63 -1.18 -11.09 6.29
C PRO A 63 -2.31 -11.60 7.20
N GLY A 64 -1.96 -12.14 8.36
CA GLY A 64 -2.97 -12.55 9.36
C GLY A 64 -3.82 -11.40 9.90
N ASN A 65 -3.36 -10.14 9.81
CA ASN A 65 -4.13 -8.97 10.22
C ASN A 65 -3.64 -7.68 9.52
N PHE A 66 -4.43 -7.14 8.57
CA PHE A 66 -4.07 -5.92 7.84
C PHE A 66 -3.94 -4.68 8.74
N THR A 67 -4.88 -4.47 9.66
CA THR A 67 -4.87 -3.34 10.58
C THR A 67 -3.59 -3.32 11.42
N GLN A 68 -3.17 -4.47 11.94
CA GLN A 68 -1.94 -4.58 12.71
C GLN A 68 -0.70 -4.34 11.84
N THR A 69 -0.68 -4.84 10.60
CA THR A 69 0.42 -4.62 9.66
C THR A 69 0.57 -3.14 9.29
N LEU A 70 -0.53 -2.44 9.00
CA LEU A 70 -0.55 -0.99 8.77
C LEU A 70 -0.02 -0.22 9.99
N ARG A 71 -0.54 -0.52 11.18
CA ARG A 71 -0.07 0.10 12.43
C ARG A 71 1.41 -0.15 12.67
N ASN A 72 1.90 -1.35 12.39
CA ASN A 72 3.31 -1.69 12.53
C ASN A 72 4.16 -0.88 11.55
N ALA A 73 3.80 -0.81 10.27
CA ALA A 73 4.51 0.01 9.28
C ALA A 73 4.51 1.51 9.63
N ALA A 74 3.48 1.98 10.34
CA ALA A 74 3.38 3.36 10.80
C ALA A 74 4.02 3.65 12.17
N ARG A 75 4.55 2.65 12.89
CA ARG A 75 5.22 2.89 14.18
C ARG A 75 6.46 3.76 13.98
N SER A 76 6.74 4.66 14.93
CA SER A 76 7.89 5.58 14.88
C SER A 76 9.24 4.90 14.59
N LYS A 77 9.46 3.69 15.12
CA LYS A 77 10.70 2.92 14.85
C LYS A 77 10.88 2.50 13.39
N PHE A 78 9.80 2.46 12.61
CA PHE A 78 9.82 2.16 11.18
C PHE A 78 9.56 3.43 10.37
N GLY A 79 8.44 4.12 10.63
CA GLY A 79 8.06 5.36 9.97
C GLY A 79 7.82 5.21 8.46
N TRP A 80 7.41 4.03 8.00
CA TRP A 80 7.24 3.74 6.57
C TRP A 80 5.88 4.20 6.05
N LEU A 81 4.88 4.20 6.93
CA LEU A 81 3.58 4.78 6.70
C LEU A 81 3.29 5.87 7.73
N GLU A 82 2.35 6.74 7.42
CA GLU A 82 1.81 7.71 8.36
C GLU A 82 0.29 7.74 8.28
N ARG A 83 -0.37 8.05 9.40
CA ARG A 83 -1.83 8.24 9.41
C ARG A 83 -2.16 9.58 8.76
N ILE A 84 -3.21 9.61 7.94
CA ILE A 84 -3.71 10.85 7.37
C ILE A 84 -4.60 11.57 8.40
N PRO A 85 -4.27 12.80 8.84
CA PRO A 85 -5.11 13.58 9.75
C PRO A 85 -6.52 13.79 9.18
N GLY A 86 -7.53 13.65 10.05
CA GLY A 86 -8.94 13.80 9.63
C GLY A 86 -9.50 12.65 8.78
N ARG A 87 -8.72 11.61 8.48
CA ARG A 87 -9.18 10.42 7.73
C ARG A 87 -8.94 9.12 8.53
N PRO A 88 -9.90 8.72 9.38
CA PRO A 88 -9.76 7.56 10.26
C PRO A 88 -9.36 6.30 9.49
N GLY A 89 -8.34 5.59 9.99
CA GLY A 89 -7.89 4.31 9.43
C GLY A 89 -7.12 4.39 8.12
N ARG A 90 -6.93 5.59 7.52
CA ARG A 90 -6.14 5.76 6.30
C ARG A 90 -4.67 5.99 6.59
N TYR A 91 -3.82 5.33 5.82
CA TYR A 91 -2.37 5.42 5.89
C TYR A 91 -1.78 5.78 4.53
N ALA A 92 -0.87 6.75 4.52
CA ALA A 92 -0.09 7.13 3.33
C ALA A 92 1.35 6.66 3.46
N THR A 93 2.02 6.46 2.32
CA THR A 93 3.44 6.10 2.28
C THR A 93 4.32 7.33 2.49
N THR A 94 5.27 7.22 3.41
CA THR A 94 6.27 8.27 3.66
C THR A 94 7.43 8.19 2.66
N ALA A 95 8.25 9.25 2.59
CA ALA A 95 9.50 9.20 1.81
C ALA A 95 10.43 8.06 2.28
N LEU A 96 10.52 7.84 3.60
CA LEU A 96 11.29 6.72 4.15
C LEU A 96 10.71 5.38 3.71
N GLY A 97 9.38 5.20 3.74
CA GLY A 97 8.71 3.99 3.27
C GLY A 97 9.03 3.66 1.81
N ARG A 98 8.98 4.67 0.92
CA ARG A 98 9.39 4.53 -0.48
C ARG A 98 10.83 4.04 -0.60
N SER A 99 11.78 4.74 0.03
CA SER A 99 13.22 4.39 -0.03
C SER A 99 13.55 2.97 0.45
N LYS A 100 12.70 2.37 1.31
CA LYS A 100 12.90 1.02 1.85
C LYS A 100 12.27 -0.07 1.00
N THR A 101 11.31 0.26 0.14
CA THR A 101 10.44 -0.74 -0.49
C THR A 101 10.42 -0.68 -2.00
N LEU A 102 10.91 0.40 -2.60
CA LEU A 102 10.91 0.59 -4.04
C LEU A 102 12.35 0.71 -4.55
N PRO A 103 12.70 -0.03 -5.62
CA PRO A 103 13.97 0.18 -6.30
C PRO A 103 13.99 1.61 -6.88
N ASN A 104 15.02 2.39 -6.56
CA ASN A 104 15.27 3.76 -7.07
C ASN A 104 14.23 4.84 -6.71
N SER A 105 13.68 4.83 -5.49
CA SER A 105 12.79 5.89 -4.98
C SER A 105 13.40 6.79 -3.91
#